data_AF-A0A8D9P9N4-F1
#
_entry.id   AF-A0A8D9P9N4-F1
#
_cell.length_a   1.000
_cell.length_b   1.000
_cell.length_c   1.000
_cell.angle_alpha   90.00
_cell.angle_beta   90.00
_cell.angle_gamma   90.00
#
_symmetry.space_group_name_H-M   'P 1'
#
loop_
_entity.id
_entity.type
_entity.pdbx_description
1 polymer ?
#
loop_
_entity_poly.entity_id
_entity_poly.type
_entity_poly.pdbx_seq_one_letter_code
_entity_poly.pdbx_strand_id
1 'polypeptide(L)'
;MTLNIKKQLGARIKKLRQDKGFSQEQFAEKLGIATRTLCGIEIGKNFFTADTLEKILVTLDVTPQDLFMINYLKPQEDLVNEIIQTVQSIKEREKIEIIYKIIKSFE
;
A
#
# COMPACT_ATOMS: atom_id res chain seq x y z
N MET A 1 3.58 -17.82 6.34
CA MET A 1 2.49 -16.85 6.18
C MET A 1 1.86 -17.00 4.80
N THR A 2 0.54 -17.14 4.70
CA THR A 2 -0.14 -17.21 3.40
C THR A 2 -0.43 -15.79 2.91
N LEU A 3 0.18 -15.40 1.79
CA LEU A 3 -0.04 -14.10 1.17
C LEU A 3 -1.51 -13.96 0.73
N ASN A 4 -2.23 -13.01 1.32
CA ASN A 4 -3.60 -12.67 0.88
C ASN A 4 -3.62 -11.26 0.28
N ILE A 5 -3.26 -11.20 -1.00
CA ILE A 5 -3.15 -9.95 -1.76
C ILE A 5 -4.47 -9.18 -1.81
N LYS A 6 -5.61 -9.88 -1.88
CA LYS A 6 -6.94 -9.24 -1.91
C LYS A 6 -7.19 -8.46 -0.63
N LYS A 7 -6.89 -9.05 0.52
CA LYS A 7 -7.09 -8.43 1.83
C LYS A 7 -6.14 -7.25 2.06
N GLN A 8 -4.88 -7.38 1.65
CA GLN A 8 -3.88 -6.31 1.81
C GLN A 8 -4.20 -5.10 0.92
N LEU A 9 -4.47 -5.33 -0.37
CA LEU A 9 -4.83 -4.25 -1.29
C LEU A 9 -6.19 -3.65 -0.97
N GLY A 10 -7.18 -4.46 -0.58
CA GLY A 10 -8.47 -3.98 -0.09
C GLY A 10 -8.33 -3.03 1.09
N ALA A 11 -7.53 -3.41 2.09
CA ALA A 11 -7.24 -2.57 3.24
C ALA A 11 -6.48 -1.28 2.87
N ARG A 12 -5.55 -1.34 1.90
CA ARG A 12 -4.86 -0.17 1.37
C ARG A 12 -5.82 0.81 0.69
N ILE A 13 -6.71 0.32 -0.17
CA ILE A 13 -7.73 1.13 -0.86
C ILE A 13 -8.62 1.81 0.17
N LYS A 14 -9.07 1.06 1.18
CA LYS A 14 -9.87 1.61 2.28
C LYS A 14 -9.15 2.76 2.99
N LYS A 15 -7.87 2.58 3.32
CA LYS A 15 -7.07 3.61 3.98
C LYS A 15 -6.94 4.86 3.10
N LEU A 16 -6.53 4.70 1.84
CA LEU A 16 -6.38 5.82 0.91
C LEU A 16 -7.71 6.57 0.69
N ARG A 17 -8.83 5.84 0.60
CA ARG A 17 -10.17 6.45 0.52
C ARG A 17 -10.48 7.31 1.75
N GLN A 18 -10.18 6.79 2.94
CA GLN A 18 -10.38 7.52 4.20
C GLN A 18 -9.48 8.75 4.28
N ASP A 19 -8.22 8.65 3.83
CA ASP A 19 -7.28 9.77 3.78
C ASP A 19 -7.76 10.89 2.83
N LYS A 20 -8.51 10.54 1.77
CA LYS A 20 -9.19 11.51 0.87
C LYS A 20 -10.56 11.98 1.41
N GLY A 21 -11.02 11.46 2.54
CA GLY A 21 -12.28 11.87 3.18
C GLY A 21 -13.56 11.35 2.52
N PHE A 22 -13.48 10.36 1.63
CA PHE A 22 -14.68 9.83 0.95
C PHE A 22 -15.40 8.78 1.80
N SER A 23 -16.74 8.82 1.81
CA SER A 23 -17.55 7.68 2.26
C SER A 23 -17.46 6.50 1.27
N GLN A 24 -17.92 5.31 1.66
CA GLN A 24 -17.96 4.17 0.74
C GLN A 24 -18.92 4.46 -0.43
N GLU A 25 -20.06 5.08 -0.16
CA GLU A 25 -21.06 5.45 -1.17
C GLU A 25 -20.47 6.44 -2.18
N GLN A 26 -19.86 7.53 -1.70
CA GLN A 26 -19.25 8.56 -2.55
C GLN A 26 -18.13 7.99 -3.42
N PHE A 27 -17.30 7.12 -2.84
CA PHE A 27 -16.21 6.51 -3.60
C PHE A 27 -16.74 5.50 -4.61
N ALA A 28 -17.69 4.64 -4.23
CA ALA A 28 -18.30 3.68 -5.13
C ALA A 28 -19.00 4.37 -6.32
N GLU A 29 -19.67 5.48 -6.08
CA GLU A 29 -20.27 6.33 -7.11
C GLU A 29 -19.21 6.86 -8.10
N LYS A 30 -18.10 7.42 -7.60
CA LYS A 30 -16.98 7.89 -8.45
C LYS A 30 -16.36 6.78 -9.29
N LEU A 31 -16.30 5.55 -8.75
CA LEU A 31 -15.80 4.39 -9.48
C LEU A 31 -16.84 3.82 -10.47
N GLY A 32 -18.12 4.21 -10.36
CA GLY A 32 -19.21 3.64 -11.14
C GLY A 32 -19.49 2.18 -10.78
N ILE A 33 -19.37 1.81 -9.50
CA ILE A 33 -19.65 0.46 -8.98
C ILE A 33 -20.66 0.51 -7.84
N ALA A 34 -21.30 -0.61 -7.54
CA ALA A 34 -22.17 -0.70 -6.37
C ALA A 34 -21.36 -0.58 -5.05
N THR A 35 -21.90 0.13 -4.05
CA THR A 35 -21.28 0.26 -2.71
C THR A 35 -20.96 -1.09 -2.07
N ARG A 36 -21.82 -2.10 -2.30
CA ARG A 36 -21.59 -3.48 -1.84
C ARG A 36 -20.35 -4.11 -2.49
N THR A 37 -20.08 -3.81 -3.75
CA THR A 37 -18.88 -4.27 -4.47
C THR A 37 -17.65 -3.63 -3.87
N LEU A 38 -17.67 -2.32 -3.61
CA LEU A 38 -16.58 -1.62 -2.93
C LEU A 38 -16.31 -2.20 -1.54
N CYS A 39 -17.36 -2.42 -0.74
CA CYS A 39 -17.22 -3.03 0.59
C CYS A 39 -16.57 -4.42 0.50
N GLY A 40 -16.97 -5.24 -0.48
CA GLY A 40 -16.35 -6.53 -0.76
C GLY A 40 -14.87 -6.43 -1.15
N ILE A 41 -14.49 -5.40 -1.92
CA ILE A 41 -13.08 -5.12 -2.28
C ILE A 41 -12.29 -4.75 -1.03
N GLU A 42 -12.78 -3.81 -0.22
CA GLU A 42 -12.05 -3.28 0.95
C GLU A 42 -11.75 -4.33 2.02
N ILE A 43 -12.60 -5.36 2.15
CA ILE A 43 -12.38 -6.47 3.10
C ILE A 43 -11.67 -7.68 2.46
N GLY A 44 -11.34 -7.61 1.16
CA GLY A 44 -10.67 -8.68 0.42
C GLY A 44 -11.56 -9.86 0.01
N LYS A 45 -12.89 -9.71 0.05
CA LYS A 45 -13.86 -10.72 -0.41
C LYS A 45 -13.91 -10.77 -1.95
N ASN A 46 -13.92 -9.61 -2.58
CA ASN A 46 -13.91 -9.45 -4.03
C ASN A 46 -12.57 -8.87 -4.48
N PHE A 47 -12.24 -9.05 -5.75
CA PHE A 47 -11.12 -8.34 -6.38
C PHE A 47 -11.66 -7.38 -7.44
N PHE A 48 -10.89 -6.34 -7.74
CA PHE A 48 -11.25 -5.34 -8.75
C PHE A 48 -10.77 -5.78 -10.14
N THR A 49 -11.44 -5.29 -11.18
CA THR A 49 -10.97 -5.39 -12.58
C THR A 49 -9.87 -4.37 -12.86
N ALA A 50 -9.17 -4.50 -13.98
CA ALA A 50 -8.21 -3.49 -14.44
C ALA A 50 -8.87 -2.11 -14.58
N ASP A 51 -10.05 -2.03 -15.21
CA ASP A 51 -10.79 -0.76 -15.35
C ASP A 51 -11.14 -0.13 -13.99
N THR A 52 -11.51 -0.95 -13.02
CA THR A 52 -11.80 -0.47 -11.66
C THR A 52 -10.52 0.00 -10.97
N LEU A 53 -9.40 -0.68 -11.17
CA LEU A 53 -8.09 -0.27 -10.66
C LEU A 53 -7.69 1.10 -11.22
N GLU A 54 -7.80 1.32 -12.53
CA GLU A 54 -7.48 2.61 -13.15
C GLU A 54 -8.31 3.75 -12.54
N LYS A 55 -9.62 3.54 -12.39
CA LYS A 55 -10.49 4.51 -11.73
C LYS A 55 -10.13 4.76 -10.28
N ILE A 56 -9.72 3.74 -9.53
CA ILE A 56 -9.24 3.86 -8.15
C ILE A 56 -7.99 4.76 -8.12
N LEU A 57 -7.00 4.47 -8.96
CA LEU A 57 -5.75 5.23 -9.02
C LEU A 57 -6.00 6.70 -9.36
N VAL A 58 -6.84 6.97 -10.37
CA VAL A 58 -7.21 8.33 -10.78
C VAL A 58 -8.00 9.05 -9.68
N THR A 59 -9.01 8.40 -9.10
CA THR A 59 -9.90 9.03 -8.09
C THR A 59 -9.17 9.31 -6.78
N LEU A 60 -8.25 8.44 -6.40
CA LEU A 60 -7.42 8.60 -5.21
C LEU A 60 -6.16 9.42 -5.47
N ASP A 61 -5.88 9.78 -6.74
CA ASP A 61 -4.69 10.54 -7.14
C ASP A 61 -3.40 9.90 -6.58
N VAL A 62 -3.22 8.62 -6.90
CA VAL A 62 -2.07 7.80 -6.47
C VAL A 62 -1.52 7.00 -7.63
N THR A 63 -0.23 6.68 -7.57
CA THR A 63 0.41 5.80 -8.54
C THR A 63 0.14 4.33 -8.23
N PRO A 64 0.32 3.41 -9.20
CA PRO A 64 0.33 1.97 -8.89
C PRO A 64 1.31 1.62 -7.78
N GLN A 65 2.49 2.25 -7.77
CA GLN A 65 3.51 2.01 -6.75
C GLN A 65 2.99 2.34 -5.36
N ASP A 66 2.28 3.46 -5.18
CA ASP A 66 1.70 3.85 -3.88
C ASP A 66 0.63 2.87 -3.39
N LEU A 67 -0.12 2.27 -4.31
CA LEU A 67 -1.14 1.27 -4.02
C LEU A 67 -0.51 -0.10 -3.67
N PHE A 68 0.51 -0.51 -4.43
CA PHE A 68 1.18 -1.80 -4.26
C PHE A 68 2.33 -1.78 -3.23
N MET A 69 2.75 -0.60 -2.75
CA MET A 69 3.66 -0.40 -1.62
C MET A 69 2.97 -0.75 -0.29
N ILE A 70 2.57 -2.02 -0.13
CA ILE A 70 2.02 -2.58 1.10
C ILE A 70 3.11 -3.05 2.07
N ASN A 71 4.38 -2.67 1.84
CA ASN A 71 5.53 -3.15 2.61
C ASN A 71 5.42 -2.85 4.12
N TYR A 72 4.71 -1.80 4.53
CA TYR A 72 4.47 -1.49 5.94
C TYR A 72 3.47 -2.44 6.64
N LEU A 73 2.85 -3.38 5.93
CA LEU A 73 2.04 -4.46 6.50
C LEU A 73 2.86 -5.73 6.76
N LYS A 74 4.16 -5.72 6.44
CA LYS A 74 5.05 -6.84 6.73
C LYS A 74 5.31 -6.91 8.24
N PRO A 75 5.38 -8.11 8.83
CA PRO A 75 5.90 -8.28 10.18
C PRO A 75 7.24 -7.59 10.36
N GLN A 76 7.53 -7.15 11.58
CA GLN A 76 8.78 -6.48 11.91
C GLN A 76 10.02 -7.27 11.45
N GLU A 77 9.98 -8.60 11.57
CA GLU A 77 11.07 -9.48 11.12
C GLU A 77 11.35 -9.34 9.62
N ASP A 78 10.32 -9.35 8.79
CA ASP A 78 10.44 -9.21 7.34
C ASP A 78 10.96 -7.81 6.94
N LEU A 79 10.51 -6.77 7.64
CA LEU A 79 11.02 -5.40 7.46
C LEU A 79 12.52 -5.31 7.76
N VAL A 80 12.95 -5.89 8.88
CA VAL A 80 14.37 -5.90 9.28
C VAL A 80 15.21 -6.66 8.28
N ASN A 81 14.76 -7.84 7.83
CA ASN A 81 15.48 -8.66 6.86
C ASN A 81 15.66 -7.94 5.52
N GLU A 82 14.62 -7.28 5.00
CA GLU A 82 14.72 -6.50 3.75
C GLU A 82 15.65 -5.30 3.88
N ILE A 83 15.62 -4.60 5.02
CA ILE A 83 16.57 -3.51 5.30
C ILE A 83 18.00 -4.05 5.27
N ILE A 84 18.29 -5.15 5.97
CA ILE A 84 19.64 -5.76 6.00
C ILE A 84 20.10 -6.12 4.59
N GLN A 85 19.27 -6.83 3.81
CA GLN A 85 19.61 -7.22 2.44
C GLN A 85 19.86 -6.00 1.54
N THR A 86 19.02 -4.97 1.66
CA THR A 86 19.17 -3.73 0.89
C THR A 86 20.48 -3.04 1.23
N VAL A 87 20.78 -2.88 2.52
CA VAL A 87 22.02 -2.22 2.99
C VAL A 87 23.26 -3.00 2.56
N GLN A 88 23.24 -4.34 2.60
CA GLN A 88 24.33 -5.20 2.13
C GLN A 88 24.60 -5.07 0.62
N SER A 89 23.58 -4.75 -0.17
CA SER A 89 23.70 -4.62 -1.63
C SER A 89 24.29 -3.28 -2.09
N ILE A 90 24.26 -2.25 -1.24
CA ILE A 90 24.76 -0.90 -1.53
C ILE A 90 26.28 -0.89 -1.47
N LYS A 91 26.94 -0.40 -2.54
CA LYS A 91 28.41 -0.34 -2.63
C LYS A 91 28.97 1.04 -2.32
N GLU A 92 28.13 2.07 -2.39
CA GLU A 92 28.53 3.45 -2.22
C GLU A 92 28.57 3.82 -0.73
N ARG A 93 29.78 4.05 -0.22
CA ARG A 93 30.03 4.39 1.19
C ARG A 93 29.20 5.59 1.68
N GLU A 94 29.05 6.63 0.86
CA GLU A 94 28.31 7.84 1.22
C GLU A 94 26.84 7.53 1.56
N LYS A 95 26.21 6.60 0.82
CA LYS A 95 24.83 6.16 1.09
C LYS A 95 24.75 5.42 2.42
N ILE A 96 25.71 4.54 2.70
CA ILE A 96 25.80 3.81 3.97
C ILE A 96 25.96 4.78 5.16
N GLU A 97 26.80 5.82 5.01
CA GLU A 97 27.01 6.82 6.07
C GLU A 97 25.73 7.62 6.37
N ILE A 98 24.93 7.96 5.36
CA ILE A 98 23.63 8.60 5.55
C ILE A 98 22.69 7.68 6.33
N ILE A 99 22.56 6.42 5.91
CA ILE A 99 21.70 5.43 6.58
C ILE A 99 22.13 5.25 8.05
N TYR A 100 23.43 5.14 8.31
CA TYR A 100 23.97 5.03 9.66
C TYR A 100 23.58 6.23 10.54
N LYS A 101 23.75 7.47 10.03
CA LYS A 101 23.38 8.69 10.75
C LYS A 101 21.88 8.74 11.06
N ILE A 102 21.04 8.35 10.10
CA ILE A 102 19.58 8.30 10.29
C ILE A 102 19.23 7.30 11.40
N ILE A 103 19.74 6.07 11.35
CA ILE A 103 19.45 5.06 12.38
C ILE A 103 19.92 5.53 13.75
N LYS A 104 21.13 6.11 13.84
CA LYS A 104 21.68 6.66 15.08
C LYS A 104 20.92 7.86 15.63
N SER A 105 20.15 8.57 14.82
CA SER A 105 19.34 9.69 15.30
C SER A 105 18.09 9.28 16.09
N PHE A 106 17.74 7.98 16.06
CA PHE A 106 16.63 7.41 16.82
C PHE A 106 17.07 6.79 18.17
N GLU A 107 18.37 6.76 18.46
CA GLU A 107 18.93 6.38 19.77
C GLU A 107 18.99 7.58 20.71
#